data_AF-A0A1W9JZ47-F1
#
_entry.id   AF-A0A1W9JZ47-F1
#
_cell.length_a   1.000
_cell.length_b   1.000
_cell.length_c   1.000
_cell.angle_alpha   90.00
_cell.angle_beta   90.00
_cell.angle_gamma   90.00
#
_symmetry.space_group_name_H-M   'P 1'
#
loop_
_entity.id
_entity.type
_entity.pdbx_description
1 polymer ?
#
loop_
_entity_poly.entity_id
_entity_poly.type
_entity_poly.pdbx_seq_one_letter_code
_entity_poly.pdbx_strand_id
1 'polypeptide(L)'
;MFEAIVLFILSGLVAACAYSSQGGGLSSIGKRFRSTKGKTPATMSSQVPAVDGAELSSCFLEQLQSEIEATLFPRPTDSVLRRHYDALVAGEVQNRLSFFS
;
A
#
# COMPACT_ATOMS: atom_id res chain seq x y z
N MET A 1 -0.01 -24.91 13.72
CA MET A 1 1.30 -24.44 13.21
C MET A 1 1.34 -22.92 13.08
N PHE A 2 0.42 -22.29 12.34
CA PHE A 2 0.36 -20.82 12.17
C PHE A 2 0.23 -20.03 13.48
N GLU A 3 -0.61 -20.47 14.42
CA GLU A 3 -0.76 -19.85 15.74
C GLU A 3 0.57 -19.71 16.50
N ALA A 4 1.41 -20.75 16.46
CA ALA A 4 2.71 -20.73 17.14
C ALA A 4 3.70 -19.75 16.48
N ILE A 5 3.64 -19.62 15.14
CA ILE A 5 4.48 -18.69 14.38
C ILE A 5 4.08 -17.25 14.70
N VAL A 6 2.78 -16.95 14.73
CA VAL A 6 2.27 -15.60 15.06
C VAL A 6 2.66 -15.21 16.48
N LEU A 7 2.54 -16.12 17.45
CA LEU A 7 2.95 -15.87 18.84
C LEU A 7 4.46 -15.59 18.96
N PHE A 8 5.30 -16.30 18.20
CA PHE A 8 6.74 -16.08 18.21
C PHE A 8 7.13 -14.71 17.64
N ILE A 9 6.47 -14.29 16.55
CA ILE A 9 6.69 -12.98 15.92
C ILE A 9 6.25 -11.84 16.85
N LEU A 10 5.06 -11.96 17.46
CA LEU A 10 4.55 -10.96 18.40
C LEU A 10 5.45 -10.84 19.64
N SER A 11 5.90 -11.96 20.18
CA SER A 11 6.84 -11.98 21.31
C SER A 11 8.19 -11.32 20.96
N GLY A 12 8.72 -11.59 19.76
CA GLY A 12 9.96 -10.97 19.29
C GLY A 12 9.84 -9.46 19.09
N LEU A 13 8.70 -9.01 18.54
CA LEU A 13 8.43 -7.58 18.31
C LEU A 13 8.33 -6.81 19.64
N VAL A 14 7.59 -7.34 20.62
CA VAL A 14 7.46 -6.73 21.95
C VAL A 14 8.82 -6.63 22.64
N ALA A 15 9.65 -7.68 22.56
CA ALA A 15 11.00 -7.67 23.11
C ALA A 15 11.87 -6.60 22.43
N ALA A 16 11.88 -6.54 21.09
CA ALA A 16 12.63 -5.52 20.34
C ALA A 16 12.18 -4.11 20.71
N CYS A 17 10.87 -3.85 20.82
CA CYS A 17 10.33 -2.56 21.25
C CYS A 17 10.77 -2.18 22.68
N ALA A 18 10.77 -3.14 23.60
CA ALA A 18 11.23 -2.91 24.97
C ALA A 18 12.76 -2.64 25.04
N TYR A 19 13.55 -3.36 24.24
CA TYR A 19 15.00 -3.16 24.16
C TYR A 19 15.38 -1.85 23.46
N SER A 20 14.68 -1.45 22.39
CA SER A 20 14.89 -0.17 21.69
C SER A 20 14.49 1.04 22.55
N SER A 21 13.60 0.86 23.52
CA SER A 21 13.20 1.92 24.44
C SER A 21 14.25 2.24 25.52
N GLN A 22 15.30 1.41 25.66
CA GLN A 22 16.39 1.61 26.63
C GLN A 22 17.68 2.16 25.99
N GLY A 23 17.59 2.78 24.81
CA GLY A 23 18.64 3.61 24.21
C GLY A 23 18.22 5.08 24.22
N GLY A 24 18.75 5.88 25.14
CA GLY A 24 18.32 7.26 25.37
C GLY A 24 18.65 8.26 24.26
N GLY A 25 17.92 9.38 24.25
CA GLY A 25 18.44 10.69 23.81
C GLY A 25 17.62 11.42 22.73
N LEU A 26 16.94 12.50 23.15
CA LEU A 26 16.29 13.50 22.29
C LEU A 26 17.20 14.07 21.19
N SER A 27 16.71 14.16 19.95
CA SER A 27 16.86 15.31 19.03
C SER A 27 16.05 14.98 17.75
N SER A 28 15.04 15.71 17.29
CA SER A 28 14.82 17.15 17.30
C SER A 28 13.33 17.44 17.01
N ILE A 29 12.71 18.21 17.91
CA ILE A 29 11.36 18.73 17.74
C ILE A 29 11.45 19.98 16.85
N GLY A 30 11.55 19.76 15.53
CA GLY A 30 11.69 20.82 14.53
C GLY A 30 10.37 21.12 13.84
N LYS A 31 9.53 21.96 14.46
CA LYS A 31 8.37 22.60 13.82
C LYS A 31 8.74 23.19 12.45
N ARG A 32 8.01 22.86 11.38
CA ARG A 32 7.51 23.84 10.38
C ARG A 32 6.23 23.35 9.69
N PHE A 33 5.10 23.71 10.30
CA PHE A 33 3.88 23.99 9.57
C PHE A 33 4.10 25.28 8.76
N ARG A 34 4.02 25.20 7.43
CA ARG A 34 3.58 26.31 6.57
C ARG A 34 2.98 25.76 5.28
N SER A 35 1.65 25.80 5.26
CA SER A 35 0.73 25.91 4.12
C SER A 35 1.33 26.56 2.87
N THR A 36 0.99 26.02 1.68
CA THR A 36 0.36 26.81 0.60
C THR A 36 -0.22 25.93 -0.51
N LYS A 37 -1.52 26.17 -0.76
CA LYS A 37 -2.15 26.41 -2.07
C LYS A 37 -2.56 25.20 -2.91
N GLY A 38 -3.88 25.05 -3.02
CA GLY A 38 -4.54 23.98 -3.75
C GLY A 38 -4.61 24.17 -5.26
N LYS A 39 -5.15 23.16 -5.93
CA LYS A 39 -6.07 23.27 -7.07
C LYS A 39 -6.66 21.90 -7.37
N THR A 40 -7.91 21.66 -6.97
CA THR A 40 -8.82 20.80 -7.74
C THR A 40 -9.04 21.46 -9.10
N PRO A 41 -9.02 20.68 -10.17
CA PRO A 41 -10.22 20.60 -10.99
C PRO A 41 -10.54 19.15 -11.33
N ALA A 42 -11.75 18.74 -10.97
CA ALA A 42 -12.45 17.70 -11.70
C ALA A 42 -12.71 18.20 -13.12
N THR A 43 -12.47 17.38 -14.15
CA THR A 43 -13.23 17.39 -15.40
C THR A 43 -13.01 16.03 -16.09
N MET A 44 -14.11 15.32 -16.26
CA MET A 44 -14.26 14.12 -17.09
C MET A 44 -13.65 14.34 -18.48
N SER A 45 -12.90 13.35 -18.98
CA SER A 45 -12.85 13.08 -20.41
C SER A 45 -12.74 11.58 -20.63
N SER A 46 -13.90 10.98 -20.91
CA SER A 46 -13.99 9.83 -21.80
C SER A 46 -13.16 10.11 -23.05
N GLN A 47 -12.31 9.16 -23.43
CA GLN A 47 -11.94 8.85 -24.82
C GLN A 47 -11.01 7.63 -24.85
N VAL A 48 -11.62 6.45 -24.98
CA VAL A 48 -11.10 5.35 -25.81
C VAL A 48 -11.25 5.85 -27.26
N PRO A 49 -10.23 5.84 -28.14
CA PRO A 49 -9.60 4.60 -28.59
C PRO A 49 -8.11 4.68 -29.00
N ALA A 50 -7.28 3.77 -28.50
CA ALA A 50 -6.03 3.41 -29.17
C ALA A 50 -5.81 1.89 -29.07
N VAL A 51 -6.29 1.18 -30.08
CA VAL A 51 -6.10 -0.26 -30.25
C VAL A 51 -4.65 -0.49 -30.68
N ASP A 52 -3.72 -0.57 -29.72
CA ASP A 52 -2.32 -0.96 -29.98
C ASP A 52 -1.71 -1.61 -28.72
N GLY A 53 -2.18 -2.79 -28.32
CA GLY A 53 -1.52 -3.72 -27.37
C GLY A 53 -1.34 -3.31 -25.90
N ALA A 54 -0.99 -2.05 -25.62
CA ALA A 54 -0.68 -1.51 -24.29
C ALA A 54 -1.94 -1.19 -23.46
N GLU A 55 -3.07 -0.92 -24.12
CA GLU A 55 -4.36 -0.74 -23.45
C GLU A 55 -4.94 -2.06 -22.96
N LEU A 56 -4.67 -3.17 -23.66
CA LEU A 56 -5.01 -4.52 -23.17
C LEU A 56 -4.21 -4.87 -21.92
N SER A 57 -2.92 -4.55 -21.87
CA SER A 57 -2.13 -4.76 -20.65
C SER A 57 -2.63 -3.91 -19.49
N SER A 58 -3.05 -2.67 -19.73
CA SER A 58 -3.58 -1.80 -18.68
C SER A 58 -4.95 -2.28 -18.18
N CYS A 59 -5.86 -2.66 -19.09
CA CYS A 59 -7.16 -3.25 -18.74
C CYS A 59 -7.00 -4.58 -17.99
N PHE A 60 -6.05 -5.42 -18.40
CA PHE A 60 -5.72 -6.66 -17.71
C PHE A 60 -5.17 -6.41 -16.29
N LEU A 61 -4.30 -5.42 -16.12
CA LEU A 61 -3.80 -5.03 -14.80
C LEU A 61 -4.91 -4.48 -13.91
N GLU A 62 -5.80 -3.64 -14.43
CA GLU A 62 -6.96 -3.14 -13.69
C GLU A 62 -7.90 -4.26 -13.27
N GLN A 63 -8.15 -5.24 -14.17
CA GLN A 63 -8.94 -6.42 -13.84
C GLN A 63 -8.28 -7.24 -12.72
N LEU A 64 -6.99 -7.54 -12.83
CA LEU A 64 -6.24 -8.26 -11.78
C LEU A 64 -6.26 -7.50 -10.45
N GLN A 65 -6.06 -6.19 -10.49
CA GLN A 65 -6.11 -5.35 -9.30
C GLN A 65 -7.50 -5.43 -8.65
N SER A 66 -8.58 -5.35 -9.43
CA SER A 66 -9.95 -5.43 -8.92
C SER A 66 -10.26 -6.80 -8.29
N GLU A 67 -9.73 -7.89 -8.86
CA GLU A 67 -9.88 -9.24 -8.32
C GLU A 67 -9.12 -9.38 -7.00
N ILE A 68 -7.89 -8.88 -6.94
CA ILE A 68 -7.09 -8.84 -5.71
C ILE A 68 -7.80 -8.01 -4.64
N GLU A 69 -8.28 -6.82 -4.97
CA GLU A 69 -9.04 -5.97 -4.04
C GLU A 69 -10.35 -6.62 -3.58
N ALA A 70 -11.01 -7.42 -4.42
CA ALA A 70 -12.21 -8.17 -4.05
C ALA A 70 -11.92 -9.34 -3.08
N THR A 71 -10.71 -9.92 -3.13
CA THR A 71 -10.26 -10.95 -2.18
C THR A 71 -9.70 -10.38 -0.87
N LEU A 72 -9.31 -9.11 -0.88
CA LEU A 72 -8.76 -8.40 0.27
C LEU A 72 -9.84 -7.74 1.11
N PHE A 73 -9.42 -7.20 2.26
CA PHE A 73 -10.27 -6.39 3.13
C PHE A 73 -10.69 -5.08 2.46
N PRO A 74 -11.83 -4.48 2.85
CA PRO A 74 -12.27 -3.20 2.32
C PRO A 74 -11.20 -2.11 2.51
N ARG A 75 -11.10 -1.21 1.53
CA ARG A 75 -10.06 -0.18 1.48
C ARG A 75 -10.12 0.72 2.73
N PRO A 76 -9.03 0.86 3.49
CA PRO A 76 -9.03 1.66 4.72
C PRO A 76 -9.13 3.16 4.41
N THR A 77 -9.78 3.89 5.32
CA THR A 77 -9.97 5.36 5.21
C THR A 77 -8.74 6.15 5.67
N ASP A 78 -7.94 5.58 6.58
CA ASP A 78 -6.74 6.22 7.11
C ASP A 78 -5.63 6.32 6.05
N SER A 79 -4.92 7.44 6.03
CA SER A 79 -3.91 7.74 5.01
C SER A 79 -2.66 6.85 5.08
N VAL A 80 -2.27 6.40 6.27
CA VAL A 80 -1.10 5.54 6.46
C VAL A 80 -1.46 4.11 6.09
N LEU A 81 -2.59 3.61 6.62
CA LEU A 81 -3.07 2.27 6.31
C LEU A 81 -3.37 2.11 4.82
N ARG A 82 -3.86 3.15 4.15
CA ARG A 82 -4.12 3.14 2.71
C ARG A 82 -2.85 2.99 1.89
N ARG A 83 -1.75 3.64 2.27
CA ARG A 83 -0.46 3.45 1.59
C ARG A 83 0.06 2.02 1.73
N HIS A 84 -0.10 1.43 2.92
CA HIS A 84 0.26 0.03 3.14
C HIS A 84 -0.63 -0.92 2.33
N TYR A 85 -1.94 -0.64 2.29
CA TYR A 85 -2.89 -1.38 1.47
C TYR A 85 -2.51 -1.31 -0.02
N ASP A 86 -2.25 -0.12 -0.54
CA ASP A 86 -1.86 0.08 -1.93
C ASP A 86 -0.55 -0.68 -2.26
N ALA A 87 0.42 -0.72 -1.33
CA ALA A 87 1.66 -1.50 -1.48
C ALA A 87 1.43 -3.02 -1.47
N LEU A 88 0.49 -3.51 -0.64
CA LEU A 88 0.10 -4.93 -0.62
C LEU A 88 -0.54 -5.35 -1.94
N VAL A 89 -1.46 -4.54 -2.46
CA VAL A 89 -2.12 -4.77 -3.74
C VAL A 89 -1.09 -4.80 -4.87
N ALA A 90 -0.18 -3.82 -4.94
CA ALA A 90 0.86 -3.78 -5.96
C ALA A 90 1.81 -4.98 -5.90
N GLY A 91 2.18 -5.43 -4.70
CA GLY A 91 3.02 -6.63 -4.51
C GLY A 91 2.32 -7.89 -5.00
N GLU A 92 1.03 -8.06 -4.71
CA GLU A 92 0.27 -9.23 -5.15
C GLU A 92 0.04 -9.23 -6.67
N VAL A 93 -0.23 -8.07 -7.29
CA VAL A 93 -0.29 -7.95 -8.76
C VAL A 93 1.02 -8.45 -9.38
N GLN A 94 2.17 -7.97 -8.88
CA GLN A 94 3.47 -8.38 -9.39
C GLN A 94 3.75 -9.87 -9.18
N ASN A 95 3.33 -10.43 -8.04
CA ASN A 95 3.44 -11.86 -7.74
C ASN A 95 2.66 -12.70 -8.77
N ARG A 96 1.42 -12.32 -9.06
CA ARG A 96 0.58 -13.00 -10.08
C ARG A 96 1.19 -12.90 -11.47
N LEU A 97 1.66 -11.73 -11.87
CA LEU A 97 2.33 -11.57 -13.16
C LEU A 97 3.60 -12.42 -13.28
N SER A 98 4.38 -12.53 -12.19
CA SER A 98 5.59 -13.36 -12.17
C SER A 98 5.30 -14.85 -12.28
N PHE A 99 4.12 -15.30 -11.86
CA PHE A 99 3.69 -16.69 -12.03
C PHE A 99 3.29 -17.01 -13.49
N PHE A 100 2.88 -16.00 -14.26
CA PHE A 100 2.47 -16.15 -15.67
C PHE A 100 3.61 -15.94 -16.69
N SER A 101 4.82 -15.55 -16.24
CA SER A 101 6.01 -15.34 -17.08
C SER A 101 7.00 -16.49 -16.98
#